data_AF-A0A9P0GT57-F1
#
_entry.id   AF-A0A9P0GT57-F1
#
_cell.length_a   1.000
_cell.length_b   1.000
_cell.length_c   1.000
_cell.angle_alpha   90.00
_cell.angle_beta   90.00
_cell.angle_gamma   90.00
#
_symmetry.space_group_name_H-M   'P 1'
#
loop_
_entity.id
_entity.type
_entity.pdbx_description
1 polymer ?
#
loop_
_entity_poly.entity_id
_entity_poly.type
_entity_poly.pdbx_seq_one_letter_code
_entity_poly.pdbx_strand_id
1 'polypeptide(L)'
;MNLLIKNTDRLKTSNKTAILLYSNNILLNIKSYKEIYEISKKIYQTMEQLMINTTINCVGLLMDKNVYLPSIIIRKVFQITSNDNIFWGTPLSFDPSLIELMLSLLNGATLTIVPPSVYINPSALSKTLFDVAKVTVLQMVPSVFLRWNEHTIGKILQNSSLRLLALGGELFPKSLLKFDRDKKLLLFNLYGVTELSCWATVHQIDQNTTDDISIGDCLNETVLKVYDENLMEISEGIGEIYIVIQENATSTTNQQTLPYLFSEKLVIWPC
;
A
#
# COMPACT_ATOMS: atom_id res chain seq x y z
N MET A 1 -4.38 -17.43 -5.10
CA MET A 1 -5.22 -16.82 -6.15
C MET A 1 -4.40 -15.66 -6.73
N ASN A 2 -3.99 -15.72 -8.00
CA ASN A 2 -3.10 -14.70 -8.57
C ASN A 2 -3.93 -13.55 -9.15
N LEU A 3 -4.18 -12.54 -8.32
CA LEU A 3 -4.88 -11.32 -8.71
C LEU A 3 -3.89 -10.38 -9.42
N LEU A 4 -4.23 -9.87 -10.61
CA LEU A 4 -3.37 -9.00 -11.42
C LEU A 4 -4.07 -7.65 -11.64
N ILE A 5 -3.31 -6.54 -11.64
CA ILE A 5 -3.85 -5.22 -11.99
C ILE A 5 -3.37 -4.87 -13.41
N LYS A 6 -4.30 -4.53 -14.31
CA LYS A 6 -3.97 -3.93 -15.62
C LYS A 6 -4.48 -2.50 -15.66
N ASN A 7 -3.63 -1.58 -16.13
CA ASN A 7 -4.03 -0.21 -16.39
C ASN A 7 -5.03 -0.22 -17.55
N THR A 8 -6.32 -0.09 -17.27
CA THR A 8 -7.30 0.19 -18.32
C THR A 8 -7.44 1.70 -18.41
N ASP A 9 -6.94 2.31 -19.49
CA ASP A 9 -7.08 3.72 -19.86
C ASP A 9 -8.56 4.12 -20.14
N ARG A 10 -9.47 3.84 -19.23
CA ARG A 10 -10.88 4.26 -19.26
C ARG A 10 -11.49 4.32 -17.85
N LEU A 11 -11.09 5.28 -17.03
CA LEU A 11 -11.87 5.66 -15.85
C LEU A 11 -11.86 7.19 -15.65
N LYS A 12 -12.48 7.92 -16.59
CA LYS A 12 -12.88 9.34 -16.38
C LYS A 12 -14.36 9.55 -16.13
N THR A 13 -15.18 8.49 -16.14
CA THR A 13 -16.63 8.64 -15.93
C THR A 13 -17.24 7.34 -15.40
N SER A 14 -17.29 7.13 -14.09
CA SER A 14 -18.29 6.23 -13.51
C SER A 14 -18.60 6.64 -12.09
N ASN A 15 -19.88 6.90 -11.82
CA ASN A 15 -20.45 7.02 -10.48
C ASN A 15 -20.18 5.72 -9.69
N LYS A 16 -19.17 5.68 -8.82
CA LYS A 16 -18.87 4.53 -7.95
C LYS A 16 -18.65 5.00 -6.51
N THR A 17 -19.56 4.73 -5.57
CA THR A 17 -19.84 3.57 -4.68
C THR A 17 -19.40 3.92 -3.24
N ALA A 18 -20.17 3.45 -2.27
CA ALA A 18 -20.31 4.00 -0.92
C ALA A 18 -19.22 3.55 0.07
N ILE A 19 -18.93 4.39 1.07
CA ILE A 19 -18.15 3.99 2.26
C ILE A 19 -19.14 3.74 3.41
N LEU A 20 -18.91 2.65 4.12
CA LEU A 20 -19.67 2.22 5.28
C LEU A 20 -18.99 2.79 6.55
N LEU A 21 -19.69 3.65 7.28
CA LEU A 21 -19.25 4.12 8.59
C LEU A 21 -19.92 3.27 9.67
N TYR A 22 -19.10 2.58 10.46
CA TYR A 22 -19.51 1.63 11.48
C TYR A 22 -18.86 1.99 12.82
N SER A 23 -19.65 1.97 13.91
CA SER A 23 -19.16 2.13 15.28
C SER A 23 -20.05 1.34 16.24
N ASN A 24 -19.46 0.68 17.23
CA ASN A 24 -20.19 -0.03 18.31
C ASN A 24 -21.32 -0.94 17.85
N ASN A 25 -21.10 -1.67 16.75
CA ASN A 25 -22.08 -2.59 16.17
C ASN A 25 -23.36 -1.99 15.57
N ILE A 26 -23.32 -0.71 15.21
CA ILE A 26 -24.43 -0.04 14.53
C ILE A 26 -23.92 0.44 13.17
N LEU A 27 -24.61 0.00 12.10
CA LEU A 27 -24.50 0.65 10.80
C LEU A 27 -25.06 2.06 10.94
N LEU A 28 -24.16 3.05 11.05
CA LEU A 28 -24.57 4.44 11.27
C LEU A 28 -25.23 5.01 10.01
N ASN A 29 -24.66 4.73 8.83
CA ASN A 29 -25.22 5.10 7.53
C ASN A 29 -24.44 4.49 6.33
N ILE A 30 -25.10 4.36 5.19
CA ILE A 30 -24.44 4.13 3.88
C ILE A 30 -24.29 5.50 3.22
N LYS A 31 -23.06 5.91 2.92
CA LYS A 31 -22.80 7.21 2.29
C LYS A 31 -22.17 7.04 0.92
N SER A 32 -22.80 7.62 -0.09
CA SER A 32 -22.22 7.74 -1.43
C SER A 32 -20.91 8.54 -1.38
N TYR A 33 -20.02 8.30 -2.34
CA TYR A 33 -18.79 9.09 -2.51
C TYR A 33 -19.07 10.60 -2.48
N LYS A 34 -20.18 11.04 -3.10
CA LYS A 34 -20.62 12.43 -3.09
C LYS A 34 -20.92 12.93 -1.67
N GLU A 35 -21.60 12.16 -0.84
CA GLU A 35 -21.90 12.56 0.53
C GLU A 35 -20.66 12.58 1.41
N ILE A 36 -19.72 11.66 1.22
CA ILE A 36 -18.47 11.68 1.97
C ILE A 36 -17.57 12.80 1.54
N TYR A 37 -17.56 13.10 0.24
CA TYR A 37 -16.92 14.29 -0.27
C TYR A 37 -17.53 15.57 0.32
N GLU A 38 -18.85 15.66 0.50
CA GLU A 38 -19.48 16.80 1.18
C GLU A 38 -19.22 16.83 2.70
N ILE A 39 -19.09 15.68 3.36
CA ILE A 39 -18.66 15.59 4.77
C ILE A 39 -17.20 15.99 4.91
N SER A 40 -16.33 15.51 4.01
CA SER A 40 -14.92 15.81 4.00
C SER A 40 -14.67 17.28 3.70
N LYS A 41 -15.50 17.93 2.87
CA LYS A 41 -15.50 19.39 2.72
C LYS A 41 -15.80 20.12 4.02
N LYS A 42 -16.76 19.66 4.83
CA LYS A 42 -17.08 20.28 6.12
C LYS A 42 -15.96 20.09 7.14
N ILE A 43 -15.36 18.89 7.17
CA ILE A 43 -14.18 18.60 7.98
C ILE A 43 -13.00 19.45 7.49
N TYR A 44 -12.78 19.54 6.18
CA TYR A 44 -11.76 20.37 5.55
C TYR A 44 -11.97 21.84 5.87
N GLN A 45 -13.17 22.41 5.77
CA GLN A 45 -13.45 23.80 6.20
C GLN A 45 -13.13 24.03 7.69
N THR A 46 -13.31 23.01 8.52
CA THR A 46 -12.95 23.03 9.95
C THR A 46 -11.44 22.91 10.16
N MET A 47 -10.74 22.15 9.30
CA MET A 47 -9.28 21.98 9.32
C MET A 47 -8.51 23.09 8.59
N GLU A 48 -9.12 23.77 7.62
CA GLU A 48 -8.61 24.91 6.86
C GLU A 48 -8.57 26.17 7.73
N GLN A 49 -9.45 26.27 8.73
CA GLN A 49 -9.30 27.20 9.85
C GLN A 49 -8.04 26.93 10.70
N LEU A 50 -7.45 25.73 10.61
CA LEU A 50 -6.28 25.31 11.39
C LEU A 50 -5.00 25.16 10.54
N MET A 51 -5.05 24.96 9.22
CA MET A 51 -3.87 24.85 8.35
C MET A 51 -4.09 25.33 6.89
N ILE A 52 -3.02 25.91 6.34
CA ILE A 52 -2.91 26.72 5.12
C ILE A 52 -3.29 25.98 3.81
N ASN A 53 -4.11 26.67 3.01
CA ASN A 53 -4.36 26.59 1.55
C ASN A 53 -3.70 25.45 0.74
N THR A 54 -4.48 24.41 0.39
CA THR A 54 -4.27 23.68 -0.86
C THR A 54 -5.61 23.41 -1.56
N THR A 55 -5.70 23.76 -2.84
CA THR A 55 -6.93 23.76 -3.67
C THR A 55 -7.33 22.37 -4.19
N ILE A 56 -7.14 21.33 -3.37
CA ILE A 56 -7.50 19.96 -3.72
C ILE A 56 -8.53 19.47 -2.72
N ASN A 57 -9.61 18.90 -3.24
CA ASN A 57 -10.64 18.23 -2.48
C ASN A 57 -10.07 17.02 -1.74
N CYS A 58 -9.65 17.20 -0.49
CA CYS A 58 -9.15 16.12 0.35
C CYS A 58 -10.32 15.39 1.03
N VAL A 59 -10.35 14.05 0.90
CA VAL A 59 -11.14 13.19 1.77
C VAL A 59 -10.25 12.80 2.95
N GLY A 60 -10.52 13.35 4.13
CA GLY A 60 -9.83 12.94 5.35
C GLY A 60 -10.40 11.61 5.86
N LEU A 61 -9.55 10.62 6.08
CA LEU A 61 -9.93 9.32 6.65
C LEU A 61 -9.53 9.29 8.13
N LEU A 62 -10.47 8.93 9.00
CA LEU A 62 -10.21 8.65 10.41
C LEU A 62 -10.01 7.15 10.57
N MET A 63 -8.82 6.74 11.00
CA MET A 63 -8.49 5.35 11.28
C MET A 63 -8.41 5.12 12.78
N ASP A 64 -9.10 4.10 13.28
CA ASP A 64 -8.93 3.65 14.66
C ASP A 64 -7.58 2.92 14.81
N LYS A 65 -6.97 3.00 16.00
CA LYS A 65 -5.69 2.33 16.30
C LYS A 65 -5.72 0.82 16.03
N ASN A 66 -6.88 0.17 16.18
CA ASN A 66 -7.05 -1.26 15.93
C ASN A 66 -7.09 -1.60 14.44
N VAL A 67 -7.35 -0.60 13.58
CA VAL A 67 -7.40 -0.76 12.12
C VAL A 67 -6.00 -0.65 11.52
N TYR A 68 -5.08 0.12 12.13
CA TYR A 68 -3.72 0.30 11.61
C TYR A 68 -2.72 -0.80 12.04
N LEU A 69 -2.94 -1.42 13.21
CA LEU A 69 -2.13 -2.54 13.71
C LEU A 69 -2.03 -3.74 12.74
N PRO A 70 -3.12 -4.15 12.05
CA PRO A 70 -3.09 -5.15 10.99
C PRO A 70 -1.98 -4.95 9.96
N SER A 71 -1.78 -3.72 9.47
CA SER A 71 -0.84 -3.43 8.39
C SER A 71 0.61 -3.49 8.84
N ILE A 72 0.84 -3.28 10.14
CA ILE A 72 2.15 -3.45 10.77
C ILE A 72 2.53 -4.94 10.88
N ILE A 73 1.60 -5.89 10.67
CA ILE A 73 1.93 -7.32 10.55
C ILE A 73 2.96 -7.58 9.45
N ILE A 74 3.00 -6.70 8.43
CA ILE A 74 3.96 -6.79 7.33
C ILE A 74 5.40 -6.84 7.82
N ARG A 75 5.69 -6.32 9.02
CA ARG A 75 7.00 -6.45 9.68
C ARG A 75 7.46 -7.90 9.84
N LYS A 76 6.52 -8.83 10.04
CA LYS A 76 6.79 -10.27 10.15
C LYS A 76 7.10 -10.87 8.79
N VAL A 77 6.35 -10.48 7.75
CA VAL A 77 6.60 -10.87 6.35
C VAL A 77 7.99 -10.37 5.92
N PHE A 78 8.30 -9.12 6.22
CA PHE A 78 9.57 -8.47 5.93
C PHE A 78 10.73 -8.90 6.85
N GLN A 79 10.41 -9.66 7.90
CA GLN A 79 11.35 -10.12 8.92
C GLN A 79 12.25 -8.98 9.43
N ILE A 80 11.64 -7.86 9.81
CA ILE A 80 12.38 -6.68 10.31
C ILE A 80 13.04 -7.03 11.64
N THR A 81 14.28 -6.59 11.81
CA THR A 81 15.10 -6.79 13.00
C THR A 81 15.78 -5.49 13.41
N SER A 82 16.37 -5.44 14.61
CA SER A 82 17.14 -4.27 15.08
C SER A 82 18.37 -3.94 14.24
N ASN A 83 18.84 -4.87 13.39
CA ASN A 83 19.97 -4.65 12.49
C ASN A 83 19.57 -3.90 11.21
N ASP A 84 18.29 -3.64 11.01
CA ASP A 84 17.81 -2.96 9.82
C ASP A 84 17.97 -1.45 9.89
N ASN A 85 18.15 -0.86 8.71
CA ASN A 85 18.05 0.57 8.48
C ASN A 85 16.96 0.82 7.43
N ILE A 86 15.84 1.39 7.88
CA ILE A 86 14.66 1.68 7.07
C ILE A 86 14.73 3.13 6.61
N PHE A 87 14.49 3.36 5.32
CA PHE A 87 14.34 4.73 4.82
C PHE A 87 12.91 5.24 5.05
N TRP A 88 12.78 6.39 5.73
CA TRP A 88 11.53 7.14 5.79
C TRP A 88 11.49 8.17 4.67
N GLY A 89 10.89 7.79 3.55
CA GLY A 89 10.81 8.61 2.33
C GLY A 89 9.42 9.13 2.03
N THR A 90 8.40 8.49 2.59
CA THR A 90 7.00 8.81 2.29
C THR A 90 6.56 10.05 3.08
N PRO A 91 5.94 11.07 2.44
CA PRO A 91 5.43 12.23 3.15
C PRO A 91 4.38 11.84 4.21
N LEU A 92 4.37 12.56 5.34
CA LEU A 92 3.44 12.31 6.45
C LEU A 92 1.96 12.37 6.08
N SER A 93 1.62 13.02 4.95
CA SER A 93 0.27 13.08 4.42
C SER A 93 -0.19 11.78 3.75
N PHE A 94 0.69 10.80 3.57
CA PHE A 94 0.38 9.48 3.01
C PHE A 94 0.58 8.39 4.05
N ASP A 95 -0.30 7.41 4.08
CA ASP A 95 -0.35 6.34 5.07
C ASP A 95 0.83 5.35 5.09
N PRO A 96 1.61 5.11 4.01
CA PRO A 96 2.82 4.28 4.10
C PRO A 96 3.92 4.91 4.95
N SER A 97 3.88 6.23 5.19
CA SER A 97 4.83 6.93 6.07
C SER A 97 4.79 6.41 7.51
N LEU A 98 3.60 6.07 7.99
CA LEU A 98 3.42 5.52 9.32
C LEU A 98 3.85 4.04 9.38
N ILE A 99 3.78 3.29 8.27
CA ILE A 99 4.33 1.94 8.18
C ILE A 99 5.86 2.01 8.31
N GLU A 100 6.52 2.87 7.53
CA GLU A 100 7.98 3.09 7.58
C GLU A 100 8.46 3.41 9.01
N LEU A 101 7.77 4.33 9.67
CA LEU A 101 8.03 4.70 11.06
C LEU A 101 7.85 3.52 12.03
N MET A 102 6.72 2.81 11.95
CA MET A 102 6.39 1.72 12.87
C MET A 102 7.28 0.49 12.67
N LEU A 103 7.68 0.19 11.43
CA LEU A 103 8.65 -0.88 11.14
C LEU A 103 9.97 -0.62 11.87
N SER A 104 10.42 0.64 11.96
CA SER A 104 11.61 0.98 12.72
C SER A 104 11.38 0.87 14.23
N LEU A 105 10.43 1.63 14.75
CA LEU A 105 10.26 1.80 16.20
C LEU A 105 9.90 0.50 16.93
N LEU A 106 9.09 -0.37 16.31
CA LEU A 106 8.63 -1.61 16.96
C LEU A 106 9.67 -2.74 16.94
N ASN A 107 10.70 -2.64 16.09
CA ASN A 107 11.72 -3.69 15.95
C ASN A 107 13.11 -3.21 16.42
N GLY A 108 13.22 -1.99 16.93
CA GLY A 108 14.50 -1.39 17.34
C GLY A 108 15.46 -1.13 16.17
N ALA A 109 14.93 -1.01 14.96
CA ALA A 109 15.70 -0.73 13.76
C ALA A 109 16.03 0.76 13.63
N THR A 110 17.03 1.09 12.82
CA THR A 110 17.39 2.47 12.49
C THR A 110 16.40 3.06 11.48
N LEU A 111 16.06 4.34 11.64
CA LEU A 111 15.25 5.11 10.69
C LEU A 111 16.10 6.19 10.03
N THR A 112 16.37 6.05 8.74
CA THR A 112 17.08 7.06 7.95
C THR A 112 16.10 8.06 7.39
N ILE A 113 16.35 9.35 7.65
CA ILE A 113 15.57 10.48 7.11
C ILE A 113 16.55 11.39 6.36
N VAL A 114 16.13 11.91 5.21
CA VAL A 114 16.94 12.84 4.41
C VAL A 114 16.22 14.18 4.25
N PRO A 115 16.95 15.30 4.12
CA PRO A 115 16.31 16.58 3.84
C PRO A 115 15.66 16.57 2.44
N PRO A 116 14.61 17.38 2.20
CA PRO A 116 13.93 17.43 0.90
C PRO A 116 14.86 17.69 -0.29
N SER A 117 15.91 18.51 -0.10
CA SER A 117 16.94 18.80 -1.13
C SER A 117 17.69 17.55 -1.60
N VAL A 118 17.90 16.57 -0.72
CA VAL A 118 18.50 15.27 -1.06
C VAL A 118 17.44 14.39 -1.72
N TYR A 119 16.22 14.35 -1.20
CA TYR A 119 15.12 13.53 -1.75
C TYR A 119 14.79 13.84 -3.21
N ILE A 120 14.78 15.12 -3.59
CA ILE A 120 14.46 15.53 -4.96
C ILE A 120 15.60 15.27 -5.97
N ASN A 121 16.81 15.00 -5.51
CA ASN A 121 17.97 14.73 -6.37
C ASN A 121 18.28 13.21 -6.39
N PRO A 122 17.98 12.48 -7.48
CA PRO A 122 18.16 11.03 -7.51
C PRO A 122 19.59 10.56 -7.22
N SER A 123 20.61 11.28 -7.71
CA SER A 123 22.02 10.92 -7.49
C SER A 123 22.44 11.15 -6.04
N ALA A 124 22.03 12.27 -5.45
CA ALA A 124 22.28 12.53 -4.03
C ALA A 124 21.55 11.52 -3.15
N LEU A 125 20.29 11.20 -3.48
CA LEU A 125 19.49 10.23 -2.75
C LEU A 125 20.13 8.84 -2.79
N SER A 126 20.47 8.29 -3.95
CA SER A 126 21.08 6.95 -4.03
C SER A 126 22.39 6.88 -3.25
N LYS A 127 23.26 7.88 -3.38
CA LYS A 127 24.51 7.97 -2.62
C LYS A 127 24.25 8.00 -1.11
N THR A 128 23.34 8.86 -0.66
CA THR A 128 23.02 8.96 0.77
C THR A 128 22.44 7.67 1.31
N LEU A 129 21.48 7.03 0.60
CA LEU A 129 20.82 5.82 1.10
C LEU A 129 21.77 4.61 1.08
N PHE A 130 22.49 4.35 -0.01
CA PHE A 130 23.18 3.07 -0.21
C PHE A 130 24.70 3.15 0.00
N ASP A 131 25.32 4.31 -0.24
CA ASP A 131 26.76 4.44 -0.03
C ASP A 131 27.10 4.92 1.39
N VAL A 132 26.28 5.83 1.96
CA VAL A 132 26.50 6.41 3.30
C VAL A 132 25.69 5.72 4.39
N ALA A 133 24.35 5.78 4.32
CA ALA A 133 23.48 5.32 5.39
C ALA A 133 23.34 3.79 5.43
N LYS A 134 23.65 3.09 4.33
CA LYS A 134 23.51 1.64 4.21
C LYS A 134 22.09 1.15 4.52
N VAL A 135 21.10 1.81 3.93
CA VAL A 135 19.68 1.41 4.01
C VAL A 135 19.53 -0.05 3.57
N THR A 136 18.85 -0.84 4.40
CA THR A 136 18.62 -2.28 4.18
C THR A 136 17.18 -2.58 3.75
N VAL A 137 16.25 -1.70 4.11
CA VAL A 137 14.81 -1.83 3.82
C VAL A 137 14.30 -0.56 3.17
N LEU A 138 13.69 -0.71 2.00
CA LEU A 138 13.18 0.39 1.20
C LEU A 138 11.76 0.11 0.74
N GLN A 139 10.83 0.96 1.18
CA GLN A 139 9.46 1.02 0.67
C GLN A 139 9.32 2.29 -0.17
N MET A 140 8.78 2.21 -1.38
CA MET A 140 8.42 3.41 -2.13
C MET A 140 7.41 3.15 -3.24
N VAL A 141 6.90 4.23 -3.80
CA VAL A 141 6.07 4.20 -5.01
C VAL A 141 6.95 3.90 -6.24
N PRO A 142 6.53 3.01 -7.17
CA PRO A 142 7.26 2.70 -8.39
C PRO A 142 7.80 3.92 -9.16
N SER A 143 6.97 4.94 -9.38
CA SER A 143 7.37 6.17 -10.08
C SER A 143 8.54 6.90 -9.41
N VAL A 144 8.64 6.85 -8.08
CA VAL A 144 9.78 7.40 -7.33
C VAL A 144 11.04 6.56 -7.55
N PHE A 145 10.91 5.23 -7.53
CA PHE A 145 12.05 4.31 -7.74
C PHE A 145 12.66 4.48 -9.12
N LEU A 146 11.79 4.63 -10.13
CA LEU A 146 12.17 4.78 -11.53
C LEU A 146 12.76 6.16 -11.88
N ARG A 147 12.88 7.09 -10.91
CA ARG A 147 13.67 8.32 -11.09
C ARG A 147 15.16 8.04 -11.21
N TRP A 148 15.62 6.88 -10.73
CA TRP A 148 16.98 6.41 -10.97
C TRP A 148 17.15 5.86 -12.37
N ASN A 149 18.30 6.12 -12.98
CA ASN A 149 18.64 5.52 -14.27
C ASN A 149 18.91 4.01 -14.14
N GLU A 150 18.90 3.31 -15.28
CA GLU A 150 19.06 1.84 -15.31
C GLU A 150 20.35 1.37 -14.63
N HIS A 151 21.46 2.09 -14.81
CA HIS A 151 22.72 1.75 -14.16
C HIS A 151 22.60 1.80 -12.63
N THR A 152 21.97 2.84 -12.10
CA THR A 152 21.76 3.01 -10.66
C THR A 152 20.81 1.95 -10.11
N ILE A 153 19.70 1.67 -10.82
CA ILE A 153 18.77 0.60 -10.46
C ILE A 153 19.49 -0.75 -10.41
N GLY A 154 20.25 -1.11 -11.44
CA GLY A 154 21.03 -2.34 -11.46
C GLY A 154 22.02 -2.43 -10.29
N LYS A 155 22.73 -1.34 -9.97
CA LYS A 155 23.61 -1.29 -8.78
C LYS A 155 22.83 -1.51 -7.48
N ILE A 156 21.67 -0.86 -7.32
CA ILE A 156 20.84 -0.98 -6.12
C ILE A 156 20.37 -2.44 -5.94
N LEU A 157 19.87 -3.05 -7.02
CA LEU A 157 19.28 -4.39 -6.97
C LEU A 157 20.32 -5.51 -6.82
N GLN A 158 21.53 -5.33 -7.37
CA GLN A 158 22.56 -6.36 -7.39
C GLN A 158 23.66 -6.17 -6.35
N ASN A 159 24.04 -4.92 -6.04
CA ASN A 159 25.28 -4.58 -5.35
C ASN A 159 25.10 -3.43 -4.35
N SER A 160 24.15 -3.56 -3.43
CA SER A 160 23.92 -2.58 -2.36
C SER A 160 23.70 -3.24 -1.00
N SER A 161 23.49 -2.43 0.04
CA SER A 161 23.07 -2.90 1.38
C SER A 161 21.62 -3.37 1.42
N LEU A 162 20.85 -3.16 0.36
CA LEU A 162 19.43 -3.43 0.33
C LEU A 162 19.17 -4.93 0.37
N ARG A 163 18.43 -5.39 1.38
CA ARG A 163 17.93 -6.77 1.47
C ARG A 163 16.44 -6.86 1.16
N LEU A 164 15.71 -5.74 1.20
CA LEU A 164 14.28 -5.70 0.95
C LEU A 164 13.89 -4.44 0.20
N LEU A 165 13.29 -4.62 -0.97
CA LEU A 165 12.62 -3.57 -1.74
C LEU A 165 11.12 -3.91 -1.81
N ALA A 166 10.28 -3.01 -1.33
CA ALA A 166 8.84 -3.11 -1.48
C ALA A 166 8.30 -1.93 -2.29
N LEU A 167 7.58 -2.24 -3.36
CA LEU A 167 6.96 -1.24 -4.23
C LEU A 167 5.45 -1.34 -4.13
N GLY A 168 4.76 -0.21 -3.97
CA GLY A 168 3.30 -0.20 -3.86
C GLY A 168 2.68 1.16 -4.12
N GLY A 169 1.35 1.19 -4.21
CA GLY A 169 0.57 2.39 -4.52
C GLY A 169 0.45 2.72 -6.01
N GLU A 170 1.20 2.02 -6.87
CA GLU A 170 1.07 2.03 -8.33
C GLU A 170 1.28 0.61 -8.87
N LEU A 171 1.00 0.44 -10.16
CA LEU A 171 1.32 -0.80 -10.87
C LEU A 171 2.80 -1.14 -10.77
N PHE A 172 3.08 -2.42 -10.49
CA PHE A 172 4.44 -2.90 -10.49
C PHE A 172 5.08 -2.76 -11.88
N PRO A 173 6.25 -2.11 -12.00
CA PRO A 173 6.88 -1.88 -13.28
C PRO A 173 7.63 -3.12 -13.76
N LYS A 174 7.07 -3.81 -14.76
CA LYS A 174 7.71 -4.98 -15.40
C LYS A 174 9.12 -4.72 -15.93
N SER A 175 9.46 -3.47 -16.21
CA SER A 175 10.82 -3.07 -16.58
C SER A 175 11.87 -3.38 -15.52
N LEU A 176 11.48 -3.63 -14.26
CA LEU A 176 12.38 -4.08 -13.20
C LEU A 176 12.71 -5.58 -13.25
N LEU A 177 11.93 -6.38 -13.98
CA LEU A 177 12.14 -7.83 -14.08
C LEU A 177 13.35 -8.20 -14.96
N LYS A 178 13.81 -7.28 -15.81
CA LYS A 178 15.00 -7.48 -16.67
C LYS A 178 16.32 -7.36 -15.92
N PHE A 179 16.32 -6.83 -14.69
CA PHE A 179 17.54 -6.63 -13.92
C PHE A 179 17.86 -7.89 -13.11
N ASP A 180 19.11 -8.33 -13.19
CA ASP A 180 19.65 -9.26 -12.21
C ASP A 180 19.57 -8.61 -10.81
N ARG A 181 19.22 -9.43 -9.81
CA ARG A 181 19.10 -9.02 -8.41
C ARG A 181 19.91 -9.96 -7.53
N ASP A 182 20.47 -9.44 -6.45
CA ASP A 182 21.09 -10.27 -5.42
C ASP A 182 20.06 -11.31 -4.92
N LYS A 183 20.49 -12.57 -4.75
CA LYS A 183 19.63 -13.64 -4.24
C LYS A 183 19.10 -13.39 -2.82
N LYS A 184 19.75 -12.50 -2.08
CA LYS A 184 19.35 -12.06 -0.74
C LYS A 184 18.40 -10.87 -0.77
N LEU A 185 18.27 -10.18 -1.91
CA LEU A 185 17.32 -9.09 -2.07
C LEU A 185 15.93 -9.65 -2.32
N LEU A 186 15.05 -9.44 -1.35
CA LEU A 186 13.62 -9.72 -1.50
C LEU A 186 12.94 -8.53 -2.18
N LEU A 187 12.19 -8.81 -3.24
CA LEU A 187 11.39 -7.81 -3.95
C LEU A 187 9.91 -8.09 -3.72
N PHE A 188 9.17 -7.08 -3.27
CA PHE A 188 7.74 -7.18 -3.00
C PHE A 188 6.94 -6.19 -3.84
N ASN A 189 5.80 -6.66 -4.33
CA ASN A 189 4.70 -5.81 -4.79
C ASN A 189 3.66 -5.71 -3.66
N LEU A 190 3.29 -4.49 -3.28
CA LEU A 190 2.31 -4.19 -2.25
C LEU A 190 1.09 -3.56 -2.89
N TYR A 191 -0.09 -4.02 -2.47
CA TYR A 191 -1.34 -3.40 -2.84
C TYR A 191 -2.25 -3.24 -1.64
N GLY A 192 -2.92 -2.10 -1.60
CA GLY A 192 -3.91 -1.75 -0.61
C GLY A 192 -4.35 -0.31 -0.84
N VAL A 193 -5.33 0.09 -0.04
CA VAL A 193 -5.95 1.40 -0.12
C VAL A 193 -6.01 2.01 1.26
N THR A 194 -5.99 3.34 1.32
CA THR A 194 -5.96 4.07 2.59
C THR A 194 -7.16 3.70 3.46
N GLU A 195 -8.33 3.47 2.89
CA GLU A 195 -9.55 3.04 3.58
C GLU A 195 -9.40 1.74 4.39
N LEU A 196 -8.38 0.92 4.07
CA LEU A 196 -8.12 -0.38 4.68
C LEU A 196 -6.71 -0.45 5.28
N SER A 197 -6.22 0.69 5.77
CA SER A 197 -4.92 0.83 6.43
C SER A 197 -3.74 0.47 5.53
N CYS A 198 -3.56 1.21 4.44
CA CYS A 198 -2.36 1.15 3.61
C CYS A 198 -2.18 -0.13 2.78
N TRP A 199 -1.81 -1.26 3.37
CA TRP A 199 -1.48 -2.49 2.63
C TRP A 199 -2.44 -3.63 2.99
N ALA A 200 -3.17 -4.10 1.98
CA ALA A 200 -4.11 -5.21 2.07
C ALA A 200 -3.49 -6.54 1.63
N THR A 201 -2.49 -6.48 0.75
CA THR A 201 -1.88 -7.65 0.10
C THR A 201 -0.40 -7.47 -0.11
N VAL A 202 0.31 -8.59 -0.17
CA VAL A 202 1.75 -8.65 -0.43
C VAL A 202 2.06 -9.79 -1.38
N HIS A 203 2.85 -9.50 -2.41
CA HIS A 203 3.39 -10.50 -3.31
C HIS A 203 4.91 -10.44 -3.33
N GLN A 204 5.57 -11.55 -3.02
CA GLN A 204 7.01 -11.66 -3.24
C GLN A 204 7.27 -11.99 -4.72
N ILE A 205 8.10 -11.18 -5.37
CA ILE A 205 8.47 -11.37 -6.77
C ILE A 205 9.68 -12.31 -6.84
N ASP A 206 9.47 -13.49 -7.39
CA ASP A 206 10.54 -14.46 -7.62
C ASP A 206 11.53 -13.95 -8.68
N GLN A 207 12.76 -14.48 -8.64
CA GLN A 207 13.78 -14.13 -9.64
C GLN A 207 13.39 -14.54 -11.06
N ASN A 208 12.59 -15.60 -11.20
CA ASN A 208 12.19 -16.16 -12.48
C ASN A 208 10.86 -15.62 -13.00
N THR A 209 10.25 -14.64 -12.31
CA THR A 209 8.96 -14.07 -12.74
C THR A 209 9.14 -13.29 -14.04
N THR A 210 8.49 -13.76 -15.11
CA THR A 210 8.50 -13.11 -16.44
C THR A 210 7.15 -12.51 -16.85
N ASP A 211 6.10 -12.82 -16.10
CA ASP A 211 4.72 -12.65 -16.55
C ASP A 211 4.03 -11.43 -15.89
N ASP A 212 2.70 -11.43 -15.86
CA ASP A 212 1.93 -10.43 -15.12
C ASP A 212 2.23 -10.56 -13.60
N ILE A 213 2.28 -9.41 -12.91
CA ILE A 213 2.68 -9.34 -11.50
C ILE A 213 1.44 -9.34 -10.61
N SER A 214 1.38 -10.31 -9.69
CA SER A 214 0.26 -10.42 -8.76
C SER A 214 0.32 -9.38 -7.65
N ILE A 215 -0.84 -9.03 -7.11
CA ILE A 215 -0.96 -8.34 -5.82
C ILE A 215 -0.77 -9.31 -4.63
N GLY A 216 -0.81 -10.62 -4.90
CA GLY A 216 -0.37 -11.65 -3.95
C GLY A 216 -1.40 -12.01 -2.90
N ASP A 217 -0.88 -12.40 -1.74
CA ASP A 217 -1.69 -12.94 -0.65
C ASP A 217 -2.17 -11.81 0.28
N CYS A 218 -3.33 -12.04 0.87
CA CYS A 218 -3.92 -11.12 1.84
C CYS A 218 -3.04 -11.00 3.09
N LEU A 219 -2.87 -9.78 3.58
CA LEU A 219 -2.25 -9.50 4.87
C LEU A 219 -3.30 -9.63 5.98
N ASN A 220 -2.92 -10.31 7.07
CA ASN A 220 -3.75 -10.44 8.28
C ASN A 220 -5.13 -11.05 8.00
N GLU A 221 -6.20 -10.59 8.65
CA GLU A 221 -7.57 -11.03 8.37
C GLU A 221 -8.20 -10.33 7.14
N THR A 222 -7.38 -9.80 6.24
CA THR A 222 -7.88 -9.29 4.96
C THR A 222 -8.43 -10.44 4.12
N VAL A 223 -9.59 -10.22 3.51
CA VAL A 223 -10.20 -11.10 2.53
C VAL A 223 -10.44 -10.31 1.26
N LEU A 224 -10.03 -10.90 0.14
CA LEU A 224 -10.32 -10.40 -1.19
C LEU A 224 -11.39 -11.25 -1.82
N LYS A 225 -12.41 -10.60 -2.35
CA LYS A 225 -13.43 -11.21 -3.18
C LYS A 225 -13.51 -10.48 -4.49
N VAL A 226 -13.87 -11.16 -5.55
CA VAL A 226 -14.06 -10.53 -6.85
C VAL A 226 -15.43 -10.85 -7.37
N TYR A 227 -16.11 -9.84 -7.89
CA TYR A 227 -17.47 -9.96 -8.38
C TYR A 227 -17.56 -9.51 -9.84
N ASP A 228 -18.30 -10.25 -10.65
CA ASP A 228 -18.59 -9.87 -12.04
C ASP A 228 -19.63 -8.73 -12.11
N GLU A 229 -20.05 -8.38 -13.32
CA GLU A 229 -21.07 -7.34 -13.56
C GLU A 229 -22.47 -7.71 -13.00
N ASN A 230 -22.73 -8.99 -12.74
CA ASN A 230 -23.98 -9.49 -12.18
C ASN A 230 -23.91 -9.64 -10.65
N LEU A 231 -22.83 -9.17 -10.01
CA LEU A 231 -22.55 -9.32 -8.57
C LEU A 231 -22.43 -10.78 -8.13
N MET A 232 -21.99 -11.66 -9.03
CA MET A 232 -21.64 -13.04 -8.71
C MET A 232 -20.16 -13.12 -8.35
N GLU A 233 -19.85 -13.79 -7.22
CA GLU A 233 -18.45 -14.01 -6.82
C GLU A 233 -17.78 -14.92 -7.86
N ILE A 234 -16.66 -14.47 -8.42
CA ILE A 234 -15.89 -15.17 -9.44
C ILE A 234 -14.49 -15.49 -8.95
N SER A 235 -14.02 -16.69 -9.28
CA SER A 235 -12.62 -17.12 -9.04
C SER A 235 -11.73 -16.91 -10.27
N GLU A 236 -12.31 -16.51 -11.40
CA GLU A 236 -11.66 -16.41 -12.70
C GLU A 236 -12.40 -15.37 -13.57
N GLY A 237 -11.66 -14.58 -14.35
CA GLY A 237 -12.22 -13.59 -15.29
C GLY A 237 -12.19 -12.15 -14.78
N ILE A 238 -12.82 -11.24 -15.52
CA ILE A 238 -12.77 -9.80 -15.24
C ILE A 238 -13.86 -9.42 -14.22
N GLY A 239 -13.51 -8.68 -13.16
CA GLY A 239 -14.46 -8.29 -12.12
C GLY A 239 -13.97 -7.20 -11.16
N GLU A 240 -14.85 -6.72 -10.30
CA GLU A 240 -14.51 -5.72 -9.29
C GLU A 240 -14.01 -6.40 -8.02
N ILE A 241 -12.88 -5.96 -7.48
CA ILE A 241 -12.34 -6.47 -6.22
C ILE A 241 -13.02 -5.75 -5.07
N TYR A 242 -13.45 -6.54 -4.10
CA TYR A 242 -13.97 -6.14 -2.82
C TYR A 242 -12.99 -6.62 -1.76
N ILE A 243 -12.40 -5.65 -1.07
CA ILE A 243 -11.46 -5.91 0.02
C ILE A 243 -12.22 -5.73 1.33
N VAL A 244 -11.99 -6.68 2.25
CA VAL A 244 -12.72 -6.88 3.49
C VAL A 244 -11.72 -7.16 4.61
N ILE A 245 -11.92 -6.65 5.81
CA ILE A 245 -11.15 -7.05 7.00
C ILE A 245 -12.08 -7.84 7.93
N GLN A 246 -11.81 -9.12 8.17
CA GLN A 246 -12.55 -9.94 9.13
C GLN A 246 -11.98 -9.75 10.55
N GLU A 247 -12.82 -9.67 11.58
CA GLU A 247 -12.31 -9.78 12.95
C GLU A 247 -12.25 -11.25 13.37
N ASN A 248 -11.15 -11.68 14.01
CA ASN A 248 -11.03 -13.02 14.56
C ASN A 248 -12.06 -13.25 15.69
N ALA A 249 -12.85 -14.32 15.56
CA ALA A 249 -13.94 -14.72 16.47
C ALA A 249 -13.49 -15.20 17.88
N THR A 250 -12.30 -14.83 18.34
CA THR A 250 -11.81 -15.16 19.70
C THR A 250 -12.27 -14.20 20.78
N SER A 251 -13.03 -13.14 20.43
CA SER A 251 -13.86 -12.46 21.42
C SER A 251 -15.13 -13.28 21.63
N THR A 252 -15.45 -13.64 22.87
CA THR A 252 -16.64 -14.39 23.28
C THR A 252 -17.96 -13.60 23.10
N THR A 253 -18.03 -12.76 22.08
CA THR A 253 -19.20 -11.97 21.71
C THR A 253 -19.63 -12.42 20.32
N ASN A 254 -20.79 -13.09 20.25
CA ASN A 254 -21.51 -13.45 19.01
C ASN A 254 -21.82 -12.20 18.16
N GLN A 255 -20.82 -11.60 17.52
CA GLN A 255 -20.97 -10.41 16.69
C GLN A 255 -20.26 -10.67 15.37
N GLN A 256 -21.04 -11.06 14.36
CA GLN A 256 -20.64 -10.96 12.97
C GLN A 256 -20.58 -9.47 12.59
N THR A 257 -19.40 -8.88 12.65
CA THR A 257 -19.10 -7.58 12.07
C THR A 257 -18.94 -7.74 10.55
N LEU A 258 -19.85 -7.12 9.78
CA LEU A 258 -19.69 -7.03 8.33
C LEU A 258 -18.57 -6.04 8.00
N PRO A 259 -17.79 -6.29 6.94
CA PRO A 259 -16.47 -5.70 6.81
C PRO A 259 -16.48 -4.35 6.11
N TYR A 260 -15.46 -3.53 6.40
CA TYR A 260 -15.13 -2.36 5.61
C TYR A 260 -15.03 -2.76 4.14
N LEU A 261 -15.84 -2.15 3.28
CA LEU A 261 -15.98 -2.53 1.87
C LEU A 261 -15.40 -1.42 1.00
N PHE A 262 -14.34 -1.74 0.27
CA PHE A 262 -13.80 -0.89 -0.79
C PHE A 262 -13.87 -1.65 -2.12
N SER A 263 -14.36 -0.99 -3.18
CA SER A 263 -14.52 -1.59 -4.51
C SER A 263 -13.66 -0.90 -5.56
N GLU A 264 -12.76 -1.63 -6.22
CA GLU A 264 -12.00 -1.16 -7.37
C GLU A 264 -12.16 -2.12 -8.57
N LYS A 265 -12.21 -1.59 -9.79
CA LYS A 265 -12.37 -2.42 -11.01
C LYS A 265 -11.05 -3.11 -11.35
N LEU A 266 -11.04 -4.44 -11.42
CA LEU A 266 -9.83 -5.23 -11.68
C LEU A 266 -10.09 -6.39 -12.66
N VAL A 267 -9.06 -7.15 -12.98
CA VAL A 267 -9.11 -8.25 -13.96
C VAL A 267 -8.43 -9.48 -13.33
N ILE A 268 -9.16 -10.58 -13.14
CA ILE A 268 -8.58 -11.88 -12.77
C ILE A 268 -8.35 -12.69 -14.05
N TRP A 269 -7.28 -13.48 -14.07
CA TRP A 269 -7.06 -14.51 -15.09
C TRP A 269 -7.02 -15.90 -14.45
N PRO A 270 -7.45 -16.96 -15.15
CA PRO A 270 -7.10 -18.33 -14.76
C PRO A 270 -5.59 -18.52 -14.75
N CYS A 271 -5.15 -19.41 -13.86
CA CYS A 271 -3.86 -20.08 -13.99
C CYS A 271 -3.84 -20.95 -15.26
#